data_AF-A0A1F8MIG9-F1
#
_entry.id   AF-A0A1F8MIG9-F1
#
_cell.length_a   1.000
_cell.length_b   1.000
_cell.length_c   1.000
_cell.angle_alpha   90.00
_cell.angle_beta   90.00
_cell.angle_gamma   90.00
#
_symmetry.space_group_name_H-M   'P 1'
#
loop_
_entity.id
_entity.type
_entity.pdbx_description
1 polymer ?
#
loop_
_entity_poly.entity_id
_entity_poly.type
_entity_poly.pdbx_seq_one_letter_code
_entity_poly.pdbx_strand_id
1 'polypeptide(L)'
;MDFNHDNNIPVDHKNMDKVIHDIRGSINVITGYAQLMLDQTTGKINDKQRRALQDILNSSYNLHILTDVVFKRLDAESGNKK
;
A
#
# COMPACT_ATOMS: atom_id res chain seq x y z
N MET A 1 -22.56 -28.75 -4.18
CA MET A 1 -21.66 -28.03 -3.26
C MET A 1 -21.25 -26.78 -4.00
N ASP A 2 -21.97 -25.68 -3.79
CA ASP A 2 -21.65 -24.40 -4.39
C ASP A 2 -21.14 -23.47 -3.30
N PHE A 3 -19.82 -23.27 -3.25
CA PHE A 3 -19.19 -22.27 -2.41
C PHE A 3 -19.34 -20.90 -3.06
N ASN A 4 -20.55 -20.34 -3.02
CA ASN A 4 -20.76 -18.92 -3.22
C ASN A 4 -20.68 -18.23 -1.85
N HIS A 5 -19.44 -18.03 -1.37
CA HIS A 5 -19.20 -17.00 -0.38
C HIS A 5 -19.19 -15.69 -1.14
N ASP A 6 -20.37 -15.06 -1.19
CA ASP A 6 -20.52 -13.68 -1.61
C ASP A 6 -19.67 -12.83 -0.67
N ASN A 7 -18.41 -12.58 -1.05
CA ASN A 7 -17.50 -11.66 -0.38
C ASN A 7 -17.91 -10.21 -0.67
N ASN A 8 -19.20 -9.93 -0.59
CA ASN A 8 -19.75 -8.60 -0.67
C ASN A 8 -19.55 -7.96 0.72
N ILE A 9 -18.29 -7.66 1.04
CA ILE A 9 -18.00 -6.72 2.12
C ILE A 9 -18.70 -5.43 1.70
N PRO A 10 -19.69 -4.95 2.48
CA PRO A 10 -20.35 -3.70 2.14
C PRO A 10 -19.27 -2.62 2.05
N VAL A 11 -19.10 -2.09 0.83
CA VAL A 11 -18.17 -0.98 0.59
C VAL A 11 -18.83 0.28 1.13
N ASP A 12 -18.87 0.43 2.45
CA ASP A 12 -19.14 1.70 3.08
C ASP A 12 -17.92 2.59 2.83
N HIS A 13 -18.14 3.74 2.18
CA HIS A 13 -17.09 4.74 1.92
C HIS A 13 -16.27 5.05 3.17
N LYS A 14 -16.93 5.06 4.35
CA LYS A 14 -16.27 5.30 5.63
C LYS A 14 -15.27 4.21 6.02
N ASN A 15 -15.51 2.97 5.58
CA ASN A 15 -14.62 1.83 5.79
C ASN A 15 -13.47 1.84 4.77
N MET A 16 -13.74 2.24 3.52
CA MET A 16 -12.72 2.34 2.46
C MET A 16 -11.69 3.43 2.75
N ASP A 17 -12.15 4.62 3.18
CA ASP A 17 -11.27 5.73 3.57
C ASP A 17 -10.31 5.32 4.69
N LYS A 18 -10.84 4.60 5.69
CA LYS A 18 -10.05 4.05 6.79
C LYS A 18 -9.02 3.03 6.29
N VAL A 19 -9.42 2.11 5.42
CA VAL A 19 -8.51 1.11 4.85
C VAL A 19 -7.36 1.78 4.10
N ILE A 20 -7.63 2.79 3.27
CA ILE A 20 -6.59 3.49 2.52
C ILE A 20 -5.68 4.31 3.41
N HIS A 21 -6.24 4.95 4.44
CA HIS A 21 -5.45 5.64 5.45
C HIS A 21 -4.48 4.67 6.14
N ASP A 22 -4.96 3.50 6.56
CA ASP A 22 -4.16 2.49 7.25
C ASP A 22 -3.09 1.87 6.32
N ILE A 23 -3.41 1.66 5.03
CA ILE A 23 -2.45 1.24 4.01
C ILE A 23 -1.37 2.31 3.79
N ARG A 24 -1.75 3.58 3.62
CA ARG A 24 -0.80 4.69 3.46
C ARG A 24 0.12 4.80 4.67
N GLY A 25 -0.43 4.68 5.88
CA GLY A 25 0.36 4.65 7.12
C GLY A 25 1.40 3.54 7.11
N SER A 26 1.00 2.32 6.77
CA SER A 26 1.91 1.16 6.70
C SER A 26 3.00 1.32 5.64
N ILE A 27 2.64 1.80 4.44
CA ILE A 27 3.61 2.07 3.36
C ILE A 27 4.61 3.14 3.78
N ASN A 28 4.16 4.23 4.40
CA ASN A 28 5.04 5.31 4.84
C ASN A 28 6.06 4.82 5.87
N VAL A 29 5.66 3.95 6.79
CA VAL A 29 6.57 3.33 7.75
C VAL A 29 7.63 2.48 7.05
N ILE A 30 7.24 1.62 6.10
CA ILE A 30 8.16 0.77 5.34
C ILE A 30 9.14 1.63 4.53
N THR A 31 8.64 2.61 3.77
CA THR A 31 9.45 3.55 2.98
C THR A 31 10.42 4.32 3.86
N GLY A 32 9.95 4.85 5.01
CA GLY A 32 10.76 5.60 5.95
C GLY A 32 11.91 4.77 6.52
N TYR A 33 11.65 3.55 6.98
CA TYR A 33 12.71 2.67 7.47
C TYR A 33 13.68 2.23 6.37
N ALA A 34 13.19 1.89 5.18
CA ALA A 34 14.06 1.55 4.05
C ALA A 34 15.01 2.70 3.70
N GLN A 35 14.51 3.94 3.72
CA GLN A 35 15.32 5.14 3.48
C GLN A 35 16.35 5.35 4.60
N LEU A 36 15.95 5.27 5.88
CA LEU A 36 16.88 5.40 7.01
C LEU A 36 18.02 4.36 6.97
N MET A 37 17.71 3.13 6.55
CA MET A 37 18.71 2.08 6.39
C MET A 37 19.63 2.33 5.19
N LEU A 38 19.10 2.81 4.06
CA LEU A 38 19.90 3.18 2.87
C LEU A 38 20.85 4.35 3.15
N ASP A 39 20.39 5.30 3.96
CA ASP A 39 21.13 6.45 4.46
C ASP A 39 22.15 6.06 5.55
N GLN A 40 22.13 4.79 5.97
CA GLN A 40 23.03 4.22 7.00
C GLN A 40 22.88 4.86 8.39
N THR A 41 21.77 5.55 8.65
CA THR A 41 21.45 6.18 9.94
C THR A 41 21.31 5.15 11.06
N THR A 42 20.85 3.94 10.73
CA THR A 42 20.70 2.82 11.67
C THR A 42 21.94 1.91 11.74
N GLY A 43 23.02 2.27 11.05
CA GLY A 43 24.25 1.48 10.97
C GLY A 43 24.70 1.18 9.53
N LYS A 44 25.91 0.63 9.39
CA LYS A 44 26.49 0.29 8.09
C LYS A 44 25.75 -0.89 7.45
N ILE A 45 25.49 -0.77 6.15
CA ILE A 45 24.94 -1.84 5.32
C ILE A 45 25.94 -2.24 4.22
N ASN A 46 25.90 -3.50 3.81
CA ASN A 46 26.67 -4.00 2.67
C ASN A 46 25.91 -3.84 1.34
N ASP A 47 26.57 -4.13 0.23
CA ASP A 47 25.99 -3.94 -1.12
C ASP A 47 24.76 -4.82 -1.39
N LYS A 48 24.71 -6.02 -0.81
CA LYS A 48 23.54 -6.91 -0.95
C LYS A 48 22.33 -6.32 -0.23
N GLN A 49 22.54 -5.81 0.99
CA GLN A 49 21.51 -5.12 1.76
C GLN A 49 21.07 -3.84 1.04
N ARG A 50 22.00 -3.07 0.46
CA ARG A 50 21.66 -1.86 -0.30
C ARG A 50 20.75 -2.17 -1.49
N ARG A 51 21.05 -3.21 -2.28
CA ARG A 51 20.19 -3.63 -3.40
C ARG A 51 18.81 -4.06 -2.92
N ALA A 52 18.75 -4.92 -1.90
CA ALA A 52 17.48 -5.38 -1.35
C ALA A 52 16.62 -4.22 -0.81
N LEU A 53 17.23 -3.25 -0.12
CA LEU A 53 16.53 -2.08 0.38
C LEU A 53 16.04 -1.17 -0.75
N GLN A 54 16.82 -1.03 -1.83
CA GLN A 54 16.37 -0.30 -3.02
C GLN A 54 15.17 -0.97 -3.69
N ASP A 55 15.16 -2.30 -3.75
CA ASP A 55 14.04 -3.07 -4.30
C ASP A 55 12.77 -2.92 -3.43
N ILE A 56 12.92 -2.96 -2.10
CA ILE A 56 11.84 -2.71 -1.13
C ILE A 56 11.30 -1.30 -1.31
N LEU A 57 12.17 -0.30 -1.42
CA LEU A 57 11.79 1.10 -1.57
C LEU A 57 11.01 1.32 -2.88
N ASN A 58 11.53 0.80 -4.00
CA ASN A 58 10.86 0.86 -5.30
C ASN A 58 9.49 0.16 -5.27
N SER A 59 9.42 -1.01 -4.64
CA SER A 59 8.16 -1.77 -4.51
C SER A 59 7.14 -1.04 -3.64
N SER A 60 7.58 -0.36 -2.57
CA SER A 60 6.71 0.41 -1.68
C SER A 60 6.11 1.63 -2.40
N TYR A 61 6.91 2.32 -3.22
CA TYR A 61 6.40 3.40 -4.08
C TYR A 61 5.40 2.88 -5.12
N ASN A 62 5.68 1.75 -5.77
CA ASN A 62 4.75 1.15 -6.71
C ASN A 62 3.43 0.77 -6.02
N LEU A 63 3.50 0.20 -4.81
CA LEU A 63 2.31 -0.14 -4.04
C LEU A 63 1.50 1.10 -3.65
N HIS A 64 2.17 2.21 -3.32
CA HIS A 64 1.50 3.49 -3.07
C HIS A 64 0.69 3.95 -4.28
N ILE A 65 1.32 3.95 -5.46
CA ILE A 65 0.67 4.33 -6.72
C ILE A 65 -0.53 3.41 -7.03
N LEU A 66 -0.35 2.09 -6.89
CA LEU A 66 -1.42 1.11 -7.12
C LEU A 66 -2.59 1.32 -6.16
N THR A 67 -2.31 1.61 -4.89
CA THR A 67 -3.35 1.90 -3.88
C THR A 67 -4.17 3.12 -4.29
N ASP A 68 -3.52 4.20 -4.73
CA ASP A 68 -4.20 5.40 -5.19
C ASP A 68 -5.04 5.15 -6.45
N VAL A 69 -4.55 4.32 -7.38
CA VAL A 69 -5.30 3.94 -8.59
C VAL A 69 -6.54 3.13 -8.25
N VAL A 70 -6.40 2.13 -7.38
CA VAL A 70 -7.52 1.27 -6.94
C VAL A 70 -8.57 2.10 -6.23
N PHE A 71 -8.16 2.99 -5.33
CA PHE A 71 -9.11 3.87 -4.64
C PHE A 71 -9.92 4.74 -5.60
N LYS A 72 -9.24 5.44 -6.52
CA LYS A 72 -9.91 6.30 -7.51
C LYS A 72 -10.93 5.54 -8.35
N ARG A 73 -10.64 4.28 -8.70
CA ARG A 73 -11.59 3.43 -9.44
C ARG A 73 -12.80 3.07 -8.59
N LEU A 74 -12.59 2.65 -7.35
CA LEU A 74 -13.68 2.29 -6.43
C LEU A 74 -14.59 3.49 -6.12
N ASP A 75 -14.02 4.68 -5.97
CA ASP A 75 -14.76 5.92 -5.77
C ASP A 75 -15.58 6.31 -7.02
N ALA A 76 -15.01 6.16 -8.22
CA ALA A 76 -15.73 6.40 -9.46
C ALA A 76 -16.88 5.40 -9.69
N GLU A 77 -16.69 4.11 -9.36
CA GLU A 77 -17.71 3.07 -9.51
C GLU A 77 -18.88 3.24 -8.52
N SER A 78 -18.61 3.69 -7.30
CA SER A 78 -19.64 3.97 -6.30
C SER A 78 -20.44 5.24 -6.61
N GLY A 79 -19.81 6.26 -7.21
CA GLY A 79 -20.50 7.45 -7.72
C GLY A 79 -21.35 7.23 -8.99
N ASN A 80 -21.11 6.15 -9.74
CA ASN A 80 -21.82 5.83 -11.00
C ASN A 80 -23.05 4.93 -10.82
N LYS A 81 -23.41 4.54 -9.58
CA LYS A 81 -24.67 3.85 -9.32
C LYS A 81 -25.84 4.84 -9.35
N LYS A 82 -26.31 5.17 -10.56
CA LYS A 82 -27.65 5.72 -10.82
C LYS A 82 -28.57 4.64 -11.34
#